data_AF-A0A2A6M5T8-F1
#
_entry.id   AF-A0A2A6M5T8-F1
#
_cell.length_a   1.000
_cell.length_b   1.000
_cell.length_c   1.000
_cell.angle_alpha   90.00
_cell.angle_beta   90.00
_cell.angle_gamma   90.00
#
_symmetry.space_group_name_H-M   'P 1'
#
loop_
_entity.id
_entity.type
_entity.pdbx_description
1 polymer ?
#
loop_
_entity_poly.entity_id
_entity_poly.type
_entity_poly.pdbx_seq_one_letter_code
_entity_poly.pdbx_strand_id
1 'polypeptide(L)'
;MHKLSVFMSKVNLPREEYSDENTRFSQSEVFRLSREEAAEELLDGALSSLSQDYLPSLEIRFRPRVASHKRWWPKACFADLCQAYVDGLNTFDGMVRNARRPEDMSELTPALMVLIEAAETVALRGWDVNWRQNVQWALRGSRYGLSGYSLVERYENLADRITLSERLEIIGGPIFYTQTRVNEELGDITPVIFAGEAEKAYEAAFLSLNGGIGRRYRSDWIVDERGTCSRVLSD
;
A
#
# COMPACT_ATOMS: atom_id res chain seq x y z
N MET A 1 -1.58 -46.14 -38.44
CA MET A 1 -0.52 -45.54 -37.60
C MET A 1 0.12 -44.38 -38.37
N HIS A 2 -0.34 -43.15 -38.16
CA HIS A 2 0.29 -41.94 -38.71
C HIS A 2 1.05 -41.23 -37.58
N LYS A 3 2.36 -41.06 -37.76
CA LYS A 3 3.20 -40.21 -36.91
C LYS A 3 3.16 -38.78 -37.48
N LEU A 4 2.51 -37.86 -36.76
CA LEU A 4 2.63 -36.43 -36.98
C LEU A 4 3.91 -35.94 -36.29
N SER A 5 4.90 -35.59 -37.09
CA SER A 5 6.09 -34.84 -36.67
C SER A 5 5.72 -33.35 -36.64
N VAL A 6 5.45 -32.81 -35.46
CA VAL A 6 5.27 -31.37 -35.26
C VAL A 6 6.66 -30.72 -35.17
N PHE A 7 7.06 -30.04 -36.23
CA PHE A 7 8.16 -29.08 -36.21
C PHE A 7 7.75 -27.90 -35.31
N MET A 8 8.34 -27.80 -34.12
CA MET A 8 8.31 -26.56 -33.35
C MET A 8 9.33 -25.60 -33.96
N SER A 9 8.85 -24.68 -34.79
CA SER A 9 9.57 -23.46 -35.14
C SER A 9 9.83 -22.66 -33.86
N LYS A 10 11.11 -22.38 -33.59
CA LYS A 10 11.52 -21.41 -32.57
C LYS A 10 10.91 -20.06 -32.93
N VAL A 11 9.87 -19.67 -32.22
CA VAL A 11 9.35 -18.30 -32.24
C VAL A 11 10.45 -17.41 -31.64
N ASN A 12 11.18 -16.71 -32.50
CA ASN A 12 12.06 -15.63 -32.11
C ASN A 12 11.17 -14.46 -31.65
N LEU A 13 10.86 -14.42 -30.35
CA LEU A 13 10.35 -13.21 -29.73
C LEU A 13 11.49 -12.16 -29.74
N PRO A 14 11.21 -10.92 -30.17
CA PRO A 14 12.20 -9.86 -30.07
C PRO A 14 12.61 -9.68 -28.60
N ARG A 15 13.91 -9.81 -28.31
CA ARG A 15 14.50 -9.33 -27.08
C ARG A 15 14.45 -7.80 -27.12
N GLU A 16 13.32 -7.23 -26.74
CA GLU A 16 13.37 -5.89 -26.15
C GLU A 16 14.23 -6.03 -24.90
N GLU A 17 15.34 -5.29 -24.84
CA GLU A 17 16.08 -5.08 -23.60
C GLU A 17 15.12 -4.36 -22.66
N TYR A 18 14.37 -5.13 -21.86
CA TYR A 18 13.60 -4.58 -20.74
C TYR A 18 14.59 -3.80 -19.89
N SER A 19 14.37 -2.49 -19.75
CA SER A 19 15.15 -1.70 -18.81
C SER A 19 15.06 -2.35 -17.42
N ASP A 20 16.14 -2.26 -16.65
CA ASP A 20 16.19 -2.78 -15.27
C ASP A 20 14.98 -2.29 -14.45
N GLU A 21 14.50 -1.08 -14.72
CA GLU A 21 13.30 -0.46 -14.14
C GLU A 21 12.03 -1.27 -14.42
N ASN A 22 11.79 -1.65 -15.67
CA ASN A 22 10.57 -2.36 -16.06
C ASN A 22 10.56 -3.80 -15.50
N THR A 23 11.73 -4.42 -15.40
CA THR A 23 11.90 -5.71 -14.72
C THR A 23 11.59 -5.60 -13.23
N ARG A 24 12.13 -4.57 -12.55
CA ARG A 24 11.85 -4.31 -11.13
C ARG A 24 10.37 -4.02 -10.89
N PHE A 25 9.73 -3.21 -11.74
CA PHE A 25 8.30 -2.95 -11.68
C PHE A 25 7.48 -4.24 -11.81
N SER A 26 7.79 -5.09 -12.80
CA SER A 26 7.09 -6.35 -13.02
C SER A 26 7.23 -7.31 -11.82
N GLN A 27 8.43 -7.43 -11.25
CA GLN A 27 8.66 -8.21 -10.02
C GLN A 27 7.88 -7.63 -8.83
N SER A 28 7.81 -6.30 -8.74
CA SER A 28 7.05 -5.59 -7.72
C SER A 28 5.56 -5.89 -7.80
N GLU A 29 5.01 -5.96 -9.01
CA GLU A 29 3.61 -6.29 -9.24
C GLU A 29 3.29 -7.73 -8.81
N VAL A 30 4.20 -8.68 -9.01
CA VAL A 30 4.03 -10.05 -8.48
C VAL A 30 3.95 -10.04 -6.95
N PHE A 31 4.79 -9.25 -6.27
CA PHE A 31 4.72 -9.12 -4.81
C PHE A 31 3.45 -8.43 -4.34
N ARG A 32 2.99 -7.38 -5.06
CA ARG A 32 1.71 -6.73 -4.79
C ARG A 32 0.55 -7.70 -4.90
N LEU A 33 0.48 -8.49 -5.97
CA LEU A 33 -0.57 -9.47 -6.17
C LEU A 33 -0.58 -10.55 -5.09
N SER A 34 0.60 -11.10 -4.74
CA SER A 34 0.72 -12.07 -3.64
C SER A 34 0.27 -11.49 -2.29
N ARG A 35 0.50 -10.19 -2.05
CA ARG A 35 -0.02 -9.50 -0.88
C ARG A 35 -1.52 -9.31 -0.92
N GLU A 36 -2.09 -8.95 -2.06
CA GLU A 36 -3.53 -8.78 -2.20
C GLU A 36 -4.27 -10.09 -2.00
N GLU A 37 -3.75 -11.20 -2.54
CA GLU A 37 -4.26 -12.54 -2.30
C GLU A 37 -4.20 -12.92 -0.81
N ALA A 38 -3.02 -12.78 -0.18
CA ALA A 38 -2.88 -13.03 1.25
C ALA A 38 -3.74 -12.10 2.11
N ALA A 39 -3.90 -10.84 1.70
CA ALA A 39 -4.78 -9.89 2.35
C ALA A 39 -6.22 -10.34 2.24
N GLU A 40 -6.69 -10.77 1.06
CA GLU A 40 -8.06 -11.25 0.89
C GLU A 40 -8.35 -12.46 1.78
N GLU A 41 -7.47 -13.46 1.81
CA GLU A 41 -7.62 -14.65 2.67
C GLU A 41 -7.65 -14.30 4.16
N LEU A 42 -6.73 -13.42 4.61
CA LEU A 42 -6.63 -13.02 6.00
C LEU A 42 -7.75 -12.04 6.41
N LEU A 43 -8.17 -11.16 5.50
CA LEU A 43 -9.24 -10.20 5.72
C LEU A 43 -10.59 -10.90 5.70
N ASP A 44 -10.87 -11.87 4.85
CA ASP A 44 -12.15 -12.60 4.88
C ASP A 44 -12.42 -13.22 6.27
N GLY A 45 -11.36 -13.65 6.97
CA GLY A 45 -11.41 -14.05 8.38
C GLY A 45 -11.51 -12.89 9.40
N ALA A 46 -11.03 -11.70 9.09
CA ALA A 46 -10.90 -10.54 9.99
C ALA A 46 -11.89 -9.37 9.73
N LEU A 47 -12.67 -9.42 8.64
CA LEU A 47 -13.50 -8.35 8.07
C LEU A 47 -14.59 -7.83 9.03
N SER A 48 -14.88 -8.54 10.11
CA SER A 48 -15.78 -8.07 11.16
C SER A 48 -15.19 -6.98 12.06
N SER A 49 -13.88 -6.69 11.98
CA SER A 49 -13.17 -5.93 13.02
C SER A 49 -12.33 -4.74 12.56
N LEU A 50 -12.04 -4.57 11.27
CA LEU A 50 -10.98 -3.65 10.84
C LEU A 50 -11.51 -2.28 10.42
N SER A 51 -11.34 -1.31 11.32
CA SER A 51 -11.49 0.13 11.07
C SER A 51 -10.12 0.82 10.87
N GLN A 52 -9.19 0.15 10.19
CA GLN A 52 -7.79 0.60 10.13
C GLN A 52 -7.52 1.65 9.05
N ASP A 53 -6.60 2.57 9.35
CA ASP A 53 -6.25 3.68 8.45
C ASP A 53 -5.33 3.26 7.30
N TYR A 54 -4.62 2.14 7.42
CA TYR A 54 -3.69 1.60 6.41
C TYR A 54 -4.35 0.73 5.35
N LEU A 55 -5.65 0.46 5.48
CA LEU A 55 -6.41 -0.33 4.52
C LEU A 55 -6.93 0.57 3.39
N PRO A 56 -6.52 0.35 2.14
CA PRO A 56 -7.15 1.00 0.99
C PRO A 56 -8.65 0.73 1.00
N SER A 57 -9.45 1.77 0.75
CA SER A 57 -10.91 1.63 0.69
C SER A 57 -11.51 2.48 -0.41
N LEU A 58 -12.37 1.85 -1.22
CA LEU A 58 -13.23 2.56 -2.17
C LEU A 58 -14.35 3.33 -1.46
N GLU A 59 -14.73 2.89 -0.24
CA GLU A 59 -15.81 3.52 0.52
C GLU A 59 -15.37 4.89 1.05
N ILE A 60 -16.16 5.93 0.72
CA ILE A 60 -15.97 7.27 1.26
C ILE A 60 -16.78 7.36 2.56
N ARG A 61 -16.07 7.56 3.67
CA ARG A 61 -16.64 7.59 5.02
C ARG A 61 -16.46 8.96 5.63
N PHE A 62 -17.58 9.57 6.01
CA PHE A 62 -17.62 10.83 6.74
C PHE A 62 -17.90 10.53 8.22
N ARG A 63 -16.95 10.83 9.10
CA ARG A 63 -17.08 10.62 10.55
C ARG A 63 -17.21 11.96 11.27
N PRO A 64 -18.22 12.15 12.14
CA PRO A 64 -18.31 13.36 12.95
C PRO A 64 -17.08 13.49 13.86
N ARG A 65 -16.47 14.68 13.91
CA ARG A 65 -15.37 14.96 14.82
C ARG A 65 -15.92 15.12 16.23
N VAL A 66 -15.49 14.22 17.14
CA VAL A 66 -16.04 14.04 18.51
C VAL A 66 -16.03 15.34 19.34
N ALA A 67 -15.15 16.28 19.04
CA ALA A 67 -15.08 17.58 19.73
C ALA A 67 -16.23 18.57 19.37
N SER A 68 -17.10 18.26 18.40
CA SER A 68 -18.16 19.16 17.93
C SER A 68 -19.50 18.98 18.68
N HIS A 69 -19.49 18.99 20.01
CA HIS A 69 -20.68 18.82 20.88
C HIS A 69 -21.84 19.82 20.65
N LYS A 70 -21.79 20.73 19.68
CA LYS A 70 -22.83 21.76 19.46
C LYS A 70 -23.32 21.98 18.02
N ARG A 71 -22.93 21.22 17.00
CA ARG A 71 -23.41 21.46 15.61
C ARG A 71 -23.60 20.17 14.82
N TRP A 72 -24.68 19.43 15.12
CA TRP A 72 -25.03 18.17 14.45
C TRP A 72 -25.79 18.34 13.12
N TRP A 73 -26.06 19.57 12.70
CA TRP A 73 -26.73 19.82 11.43
C TRP A 73 -25.71 20.20 10.36
N PRO A 74 -25.72 19.55 9.18
CA PRO A 74 -24.96 20.01 8.04
C PRO A 74 -25.37 21.46 7.78
N LYS A 75 -24.41 22.39 7.87
CA LYS A 75 -24.64 23.77 7.46
C LYS A 75 -24.98 23.77 5.96
N ALA A 76 -25.62 24.84 5.48
CA ALA A 76 -25.66 25.12 4.06
C ALA A 76 -24.26 24.92 3.45
N CYS A 77 -24.19 24.27 2.29
CA CYS A 77 -22.98 23.85 1.57
C CYS A 77 -22.28 22.57 2.03
N PHE A 78 -22.77 21.79 3.02
CA PHE A 78 -22.12 20.50 3.34
C PHE A 78 -22.15 19.52 2.17
N ALA A 79 -23.30 19.40 1.48
CA ALA A 79 -23.43 18.55 0.30
C ALA A 79 -22.45 18.95 -0.81
N ASP A 80 -22.32 20.26 -1.07
CA ASP A 80 -21.40 20.79 -2.09
C ASP A 80 -19.93 20.46 -1.75
N LEU A 81 -19.55 20.54 -0.47
CA LEU A 81 -18.20 20.21 -0.02
C LEU A 81 -17.89 18.71 -0.15
N CYS A 82 -18.85 17.85 0.22
CA CYS A 82 -18.70 16.42 0.02
C CYS A 82 -18.62 16.07 -1.47
N GLN A 83 -19.41 16.73 -2.31
CA GLN A 83 -19.37 16.53 -3.75
C GLN A 83 -18.02 16.98 -4.34
N ALA A 84 -17.49 18.12 -3.93
CA ALA A 84 -16.18 18.59 -4.36
C ALA A 84 -15.06 17.59 -4.00
N TYR A 85 -15.13 16.98 -2.80
CA TYR A 85 -14.20 15.91 -2.43
C TYR A 85 -14.34 14.67 -3.33
N VAL A 86 -15.58 14.22 -3.58
CA VAL A 86 -15.85 13.06 -4.45
C VAL A 86 -15.34 13.31 -5.88
N ASP A 87 -15.61 14.49 -6.44
CA ASP A 87 -15.18 14.87 -7.79
C ASP A 87 -13.65 14.98 -7.88
N GLY A 88 -13.01 15.53 -6.84
CA GLY A 88 -11.56 15.55 -6.70
C GLY A 88 -10.95 14.15 -6.67
N LEU A 89 -11.54 13.24 -5.90
CA LEU A 89 -11.08 11.85 -5.80
C LEU A 89 -11.21 11.11 -7.13
N ASN A 90 -12.35 11.28 -7.82
CA ASN A 90 -12.57 10.67 -9.15
C ASN A 90 -11.58 11.20 -10.18
N THR A 91 -11.30 12.51 -10.15
CA THR A 91 -10.31 13.13 -11.04
C THR A 91 -8.92 12.57 -10.76
N PHE A 92 -8.53 12.49 -9.48
CA PHE A 92 -7.26 11.92 -9.05
C PHE A 92 -7.12 10.44 -9.47
N ASP A 93 -8.12 9.60 -9.24
CA ASP A 93 -8.14 8.20 -9.69
C ASP A 93 -7.97 8.10 -11.22
N GLY A 94 -8.67 8.96 -11.97
CA GLY A 94 -8.53 9.04 -13.42
C GLY A 94 -7.11 9.38 -13.88
N MET A 95 -6.45 10.33 -13.22
CA MET A 95 -5.06 10.70 -13.51
C MET A 95 -4.10 9.55 -13.19
N VAL A 96 -4.24 8.92 -12.01
CA VAL A 96 -3.39 7.81 -11.58
C VAL A 96 -3.48 6.63 -12.54
N ARG A 97 -4.67 6.29 -13.03
CA ARG A 97 -4.86 5.18 -13.99
C ARG A 97 -4.14 5.39 -15.31
N ASN A 98 -3.94 6.65 -15.71
CA ASN A 98 -3.25 7.03 -16.94
C ASN A 98 -1.75 7.23 -16.73
N ALA A 99 -1.32 7.43 -15.48
CA ALA A 99 0.08 7.63 -15.14
C ALA A 99 0.87 6.31 -15.27
N ARG A 100 2.02 6.37 -15.95
CA ARG A 100 2.90 5.24 -16.27
C ARG A 100 4.37 5.57 -16.07
N ARG A 101 4.76 6.85 -16.15
CA ARG A 101 6.15 7.28 -16.16
C ARG A 101 6.46 8.18 -14.98
N PRO A 102 7.69 8.18 -14.44
CA PRO A 102 8.10 9.02 -13.30
C PRO A 102 7.69 10.48 -13.42
N GLU A 103 7.71 11.05 -14.62
CA GLU A 103 7.41 12.46 -14.88
C GLU A 103 5.96 12.82 -14.54
N ASP A 104 5.04 11.85 -14.58
CA ASP A 104 3.62 12.04 -14.25
C ASP A 104 3.42 12.45 -12.78
N MET A 105 4.41 12.21 -11.91
CA MET A 105 4.39 12.65 -10.51
C MET A 105 4.23 14.17 -10.37
N SER A 106 4.73 14.94 -11.35
CA SER A 106 4.60 16.40 -11.37
C SER A 106 3.16 16.88 -11.54
N GLU A 107 2.31 16.09 -12.20
CA GLU A 107 0.87 16.37 -12.36
C GLU A 107 0.05 15.77 -11.22
N LEU A 108 0.43 14.59 -10.74
CA LEU A 108 -0.27 13.91 -9.64
C LEU A 108 -0.13 14.63 -8.30
N THR A 109 1.03 15.25 -8.04
CA THR A 109 1.29 15.91 -6.74
C THR A 109 0.34 17.09 -6.49
N PRO A 110 0.16 18.05 -7.42
CA PRO A 110 -0.85 19.09 -7.28
C PRO A 110 -2.28 18.54 -7.14
N ALA A 111 -2.62 17.48 -7.87
CA ALA A 111 -3.95 16.86 -7.80
C ALA A 111 -4.21 16.24 -6.41
N LEU A 112 -3.21 15.59 -5.82
CA LEU A 112 -3.28 15.10 -4.44
C LEU A 112 -3.50 16.25 -3.46
N MET A 113 -2.79 17.37 -3.62
CA MET A 113 -2.95 18.53 -2.73
C MET A 113 -4.36 19.11 -2.78
N VAL A 114 -4.95 19.24 -3.98
CA VAL A 114 -6.34 19.68 -4.14
C VAL A 114 -7.32 18.75 -3.42
N LEU A 115 -7.09 17.43 -3.52
CA LEU A 115 -7.92 16.43 -2.83
C LEU A 115 -7.79 16.51 -1.31
N ILE A 116 -6.57 16.70 -0.80
CA ILE A 116 -6.31 16.89 0.64
C ILE A 116 -6.99 18.17 1.13
N GLU A 117 -6.89 19.28 0.39
CA GLU A 117 -7.54 20.55 0.73
C GLU A 117 -9.07 20.43 0.77
N ALA A 118 -9.65 19.66 -0.17
CA ALA A 118 -11.08 19.35 -0.15
C ALA A 118 -11.45 18.56 1.11
N ALA A 119 -10.67 17.55 1.49
CA ALA A 119 -10.89 16.76 2.70
C ALA A 119 -10.76 17.62 3.98
N GLU A 120 -9.76 18.49 4.04
CA GLU A 120 -9.57 19.44 5.15
C GLU A 120 -10.72 20.44 5.24
N THR A 121 -11.25 20.90 4.11
CA THR A 121 -12.42 21.78 4.08
C THR A 121 -13.66 21.10 4.68
N VAL A 122 -13.86 19.81 4.39
CA VAL A 122 -14.92 19.00 5.03
C VAL A 122 -14.63 18.84 6.54
N ALA A 123 -13.38 18.60 6.93
CA ALA A 123 -12.96 18.49 8.33
C ALA A 123 -13.17 19.78 9.13
N LEU A 124 -12.95 20.96 8.54
CA LEU A 124 -13.26 22.27 9.12
C LEU A 124 -14.75 22.47 9.39
N ARG A 125 -15.63 21.69 8.72
CA ARG A 125 -17.07 21.65 9.01
C ARG A 125 -17.44 20.63 10.09
N GLY A 126 -16.47 19.92 10.65
CA GLY A 126 -16.64 18.98 11.76
C GLY A 126 -16.78 17.52 11.31
N TRP A 127 -16.39 17.20 10.07
CA TRP A 127 -16.50 15.86 9.51
C TRP A 127 -15.17 15.39 8.96
N ASP A 128 -14.55 14.41 9.60
CA ASP A 128 -13.32 13.80 9.10
C ASP A 128 -13.65 12.83 7.96
N VAL A 129 -12.86 12.88 6.89
CA VAL A 129 -12.97 11.98 5.73
C VAL A 129 -11.80 11.01 5.75
N ASN A 130 -12.04 9.76 5.42
CA ASN A 130 -10.99 8.73 5.30
C ASN A 130 -10.12 8.87 4.03
N TRP A 131 -9.66 10.10 3.75
CA TRP A 131 -9.02 10.45 2.49
C TRP A 131 -7.75 9.64 2.20
N ARG A 132 -6.96 9.30 3.22
CA ARG A 132 -5.75 8.47 3.06
C ARG A 132 -6.09 7.11 2.47
N GLN A 133 -7.14 6.47 2.96
CA GLN A 133 -7.60 5.17 2.47
C GLN A 133 -8.11 5.26 1.03
N ASN A 134 -8.82 6.34 0.71
CA ASN A 134 -9.33 6.56 -0.64
C ASN A 134 -8.20 6.84 -1.64
N VAL A 135 -7.19 7.63 -1.25
CA VAL A 135 -5.99 7.87 -2.05
C VAL A 135 -5.19 6.59 -2.24
N GLN A 136 -4.96 5.81 -1.19
CA GLN A 136 -4.28 4.51 -1.30
C GLN A 136 -5.02 3.56 -2.24
N TRP A 137 -6.36 3.59 -2.23
CA TRP A 137 -7.18 2.81 -3.16
C TRP A 137 -7.00 3.28 -4.61
N ALA A 138 -7.05 4.59 -4.86
CA ALA A 138 -6.80 5.16 -6.19
C ALA A 138 -5.39 4.82 -6.71
N LEU A 139 -4.40 4.79 -5.81
CA LEU A 139 -3.01 4.43 -6.10
C LEU A 139 -2.79 2.92 -6.32
N ARG A 140 -3.80 2.07 -6.10
CA ARG A 140 -3.65 0.61 -6.24
C ARG A 140 -3.27 0.23 -7.67
N GLY A 141 -2.26 -0.62 -7.82
CA GLY A 141 -1.74 -1.04 -9.13
C GLY A 141 -0.96 0.04 -9.88
N SER A 142 -0.75 1.21 -9.28
CA SER A 142 0.17 2.23 -9.81
C SER A 142 1.57 2.07 -9.22
N ARG A 143 2.57 2.66 -9.88
CA ARG A 143 3.96 2.76 -9.39
C ARG A 143 4.11 3.71 -8.20
N TYR A 144 3.06 4.45 -7.83
CA TYR A 144 3.08 5.50 -6.81
C TYR A 144 2.43 5.05 -5.51
N GLY A 145 2.95 5.55 -4.41
CA GLY A 145 2.50 5.31 -3.04
C GLY A 145 2.27 6.62 -2.29
N LEU A 146 1.72 6.52 -1.09
CA LEU A 146 1.52 7.65 -0.20
C LEU A 146 2.50 7.55 0.97
N SER A 147 3.21 8.62 1.28
CA SER A 147 3.98 8.76 2.52
C SER A 147 3.54 10.06 3.19
N GLY A 148 2.79 9.94 4.29
CA GLY A 148 2.11 11.07 4.92
C GLY A 148 1.18 11.82 3.94
N TYR A 149 1.62 12.99 3.49
CA TYR A 149 0.87 13.88 2.58
C TYR A 149 1.51 14.00 1.19
N SER A 150 2.49 13.14 0.88
CA SER A 150 3.27 13.22 -0.36
C SER A 150 3.19 11.92 -1.14
N LEU A 151 3.21 12.05 -2.46
CA LEU A 151 3.39 10.91 -3.36
C LEU A 151 4.86 10.50 -3.38
N VAL A 152 5.09 9.21 -3.42
CA VAL A 152 6.43 8.62 -3.56
C VAL A 152 6.40 7.52 -4.61
N GLU A 153 7.53 7.24 -5.23
CA GLU A 153 7.66 6.03 -6.04
C GLU A 153 7.81 4.81 -5.14
N ARG A 154 6.97 3.79 -5.34
CA ARG A 154 6.94 2.61 -4.45
C ARG A 154 8.14 1.69 -4.61
N TYR A 155 8.81 1.79 -5.76
CA TYR A 155 9.72 0.75 -6.26
C TYR A 155 11.08 1.30 -6.74
N GLU A 156 11.23 2.62 -6.79
CA GLU A 156 12.45 3.31 -7.18
C GLU A 156 12.85 4.28 -6.06
N ASN A 157 14.15 4.57 -5.94
CA ASN A 157 14.70 5.47 -4.92
C ASN A 157 14.26 5.13 -3.48
N LEU A 158 14.24 3.83 -3.18
CA LEU A 158 13.86 3.28 -1.89
C LEU A 158 14.80 3.75 -0.78
N ALA A 159 14.24 4.17 0.35
CA ALA A 159 15.04 4.55 1.51
C ALA A 159 15.78 3.33 2.07
N ASP A 160 17.06 3.49 2.41
CA ASP A 160 17.88 2.42 3.01
C ASP A 160 17.28 1.92 4.34
N ARG A 161 16.59 2.79 5.06
CA ARG A 161 15.91 2.49 6.32
C ARG A 161 14.53 3.14 6.35
N ILE A 162 13.55 2.40 6.85
CA ILE A 162 12.16 2.84 6.99
C ILE A 162 11.51 2.10 8.17
N THR A 163 10.51 2.69 8.81
CA THR A 163 9.69 1.93 9.79
C THR A 163 8.68 1.04 9.07
N LEU A 164 8.18 0.01 9.75
CA LEU A 164 7.15 -0.85 9.18
C LEU A 164 5.88 -0.06 8.81
N SER A 165 5.41 0.81 9.71
CA SER A 165 4.21 1.63 9.47
C SER A 165 4.34 2.53 8.23
N GLU A 166 5.46 3.24 8.09
CA GLU A 166 5.75 4.04 6.89
C GLU A 166 5.79 3.16 5.63
N ARG A 167 6.41 1.97 5.71
CA ARG A 167 6.47 1.07 4.54
C ARG A 167 5.08 0.60 4.13
N LEU A 168 4.24 0.21 5.09
CA LEU A 168 2.86 -0.21 4.86
C LEU A 168 1.99 0.91 4.28
N GLU A 169 2.22 2.16 4.70
CA GLU A 169 1.57 3.35 4.11
C GLU A 169 1.95 3.52 2.63
N ILE A 170 3.25 3.44 2.31
CA ILE A 170 3.77 3.60 0.95
C ILE A 170 3.21 2.53 0.01
N ILE A 171 3.25 1.27 0.44
CA ILE A 171 2.78 0.16 -0.39
C ILE A 171 1.25 0.05 -0.45
N GLY A 172 0.53 0.78 0.42
CA GLY A 172 -0.92 0.79 0.50
C GLY A 172 -1.49 -0.58 0.87
N GLY A 173 -1.02 -1.19 1.94
CA GLY A 173 -1.59 -2.46 2.42
C GLY A 173 -1.19 -2.78 3.85
N PRO A 174 -2.03 -3.49 4.62
CA PRO A 174 -1.77 -3.77 6.02
C PRO A 174 -0.97 -5.06 6.23
N ILE A 175 -0.58 -5.78 5.17
CA ILE A 175 0.09 -7.07 5.31
C ILE A 175 1.60 -6.89 5.33
N PHE A 176 2.21 -7.44 6.36
CA PHE A 176 3.64 -7.68 6.43
C PHE A 176 3.88 -9.16 6.67
N TYR A 177 5.16 -9.56 6.79
CA TYR A 177 5.50 -10.95 7.03
C TYR A 177 6.43 -11.07 8.21
N THR A 178 6.32 -12.17 8.94
CA THR A 178 7.27 -12.57 9.96
C THR A 178 7.99 -13.83 9.53
N GLN A 179 9.26 -13.95 9.93
CA GLN A 179 10.01 -15.18 9.77
C GLN A 179 10.69 -15.52 11.08
N THR A 180 10.60 -16.79 11.49
CA THR A 180 11.28 -17.31 12.68
C THR A 180 12.58 -18.01 12.32
N ARG A 181 13.45 -18.16 13.31
CA ARG A 181 14.68 -18.95 13.22
C ARG A 181 14.92 -19.66 14.55
N VAL A 182 15.17 -20.97 14.46
CA VAL A 182 15.43 -21.85 15.60
C VAL A 182 16.68 -22.65 15.27
N ASN A 183 17.68 -22.69 16.16
CA ASN A 183 18.94 -23.40 15.94
C ASN A 183 19.61 -23.10 14.58
N GLU A 184 19.62 -21.83 14.18
CA GLU A 184 20.13 -21.34 12.89
C GLU A 184 19.33 -21.75 11.64
N GLU A 185 18.32 -22.61 11.79
CA GLU A 185 17.41 -22.99 10.70
C GLU A 185 16.29 -21.95 10.53
N LEU A 186 16.06 -21.53 9.28
CA LEU A 186 15.01 -20.58 8.93
C LEU A 186 13.65 -21.28 8.87
N GLY A 187 12.68 -20.75 9.61
CA GLY A 187 11.29 -21.15 9.52
C GLY A 187 10.58 -20.53 8.32
N ASP A 188 9.30 -20.89 8.20
CA ASP A 188 8.40 -20.39 7.17
C ASP A 188 8.17 -18.87 7.31
N ILE A 189 7.84 -18.25 6.18
CA ILE A 189 7.43 -16.85 6.12
C ILE A 189 5.92 -16.81 6.28
N THR A 190 5.44 -16.22 7.36
CA THR A 190 4.02 -16.13 7.69
C THR A 190 3.50 -14.72 7.44
N PRO A 191 2.40 -14.54 6.68
CA PRO A 191 1.75 -13.24 6.52
C PRO A 191 1.05 -12.83 7.81
N VAL A 192 1.11 -11.54 8.15
CA VAL A 192 0.52 -10.95 9.36
C VAL A 192 -0.20 -9.67 8.99
N ILE A 193 -1.43 -9.51 9.50
CA ILE A 193 -2.18 -8.25 9.40
C ILE A 193 -1.63 -7.27 10.43
N PHE A 194 -1.27 -6.07 10.00
CA PHE A 194 -0.82 -4.97 10.81
C PHE A 194 -1.97 -4.34 11.60
N ALA A 195 -2.44 -5.06 12.62
CA ALA A 195 -3.57 -4.65 13.45
C ALA A 195 -3.45 -5.11 14.91
N GLY A 196 -4.09 -4.35 15.80
CA GLY A 196 -4.23 -4.73 17.21
C GLY A 196 -2.88 -4.91 17.89
N GLU A 197 -2.59 -6.12 18.35
CA GLU A 197 -1.31 -6.42 19.02
C GLU A 197 -0.12 -6.41 18.05
N ALA A 198 -0.31 -6.76 16.77
CA ALA A 198 0.76 -6.71 15.78
C ALA A 198 1.15 -5.27 15.46
N GLU A 199 0.16 -4.38 15.36
CA GLU A 199 0.39 -2.94 15.19
C GLU A 199 1.22 -2.40 16.37
N LYS A 200 0.75 -2.61 17.61
CA LYS A 200 1.49 -2.19 18.82
C LYS A 200 2.92 -2.75 18.90
N ALA A 201 3.11 -3.99 18.48
CA ALA A 201 4.41 -4.65 18.57
C ALA A 201 5.41 -4.18 17.50
N TYR A 202 4.92 -3.86 16.30
CA TYR A 202 5.80 -3.71 15.13
C TYR A 202 5.72 -2.35 14.43
N GLU A 203 4.83 -1.43 14.83
CA GLU A 203 4.64 -0.11 14.18
C GLU A 203 5.95 0.65 13.96
N ALA A 204 6.79 0.70 14.98
CA ALA A 204 8.09 1.39 14.97
C ALA A 204 9.27 0.48 14.61
N ALA A 205 9.02 -0.76 14.16
CA ALA A 205 10.10 -1.68 13.80
C ALA A 205 10.87 -1.14 12.60
N PHE A 206 12.18 -0.94 12.75
CA PHE A 206 13.04 -0.50 11.66
C PHE A 206 13.30 -1.64 10.69
N LEU A 207 13.11 -1.35 9.42
CA LEU A 207 13.42 -2.22 8.30
C LEU A 207 14.58 -1.61 7.50
N SER A 208 15.51 -2.44 7.09
CA SER A 208 16.60 -2.06 6.19
C SER A 208 16.37 -2.65 4.81
N LEU A 209 16.71 -1.87 3.79
CA LEU A 209 16.68 -2.31 2.40
C LEU A 209 17.68 -3.45 2.20
N ASN A 210 17.22 -4.54 1.59
CA ASN A 210 18.00 -5.72 1.29
C ASN A 210 18.41 -5.70 -0.18
N GLY A 211 19.71 -5.79 -0.47
CA GLY A 211 20.25 -5.78 -1.84
C GLY A 211 20.09 -7.08 -2.63
N GLY A 212 19.31 -8.05 -2.12
CA GLY A 212 19.11 -9.37 -2.74
C GLY A 212 17.79 -9.49 -3.53
N ILE A 213 17.63 -10.61 -4.24
CA ILE A 213 16.37 -10.98 -4.91
C ILE A 213 15.40 -11.55 -3.86
N GLY A 214 14.25 -10.91 -3.64
CA GLY A 214 13.26 -11.33 -2.64
C GLY A 214 12.47 -10.17 -2.02
N ARG A 215 12.04 -10.32 -0.76
CA ARG A 215 11.44 -9.23 0.04
C ARG A 215 12.45 -8.09 0.20
N ARG A 216 12.04 -6.85 -0.12
CA ARG A 216 12.95 -5.70 -0.19
C ARG A 216 13.38 -5.19 1.17
N TYR A 217 12.55 -5.31 2.19
CA TYR A 217 12.80 -4.76 3.52
C TYR A 217 12.80 -5.86 4.57
N ARG A 218 13.75 -5.80 5.51
CA ARG A 218 13.82 -6.71 6.66
C ARG A 218 14.30 -5.99 7.92
N SER A 219 13.76 -6.38 9.06
CA SER A 219 14.33 -5.99 10.36
C SER A 219 15.56 -6.83 10.70
N ASP A 220 16.28 -6.40 11.73
CA ASP A 220 17.20 -7.27 12.46
C ASP A 220 16.43 -8.41 13.15
N TRP A 221 17.17 -9.45 13.54
CA TRP A 221 16.62 -10.55 14.33
C TRP A 221 16.34 -10.09 15.76
N ILE A 222 15.11 -10.28 16.21
CA ILE A 222 14.65 -10.06 17.58
C ILE A 222 14.65 -11.42 18.27
N VAL A 223 15.30 -11.52 19.43
CA VAL A 223 15.36 -12.76 20.21
C VAL A 223 14.36 -12.67 21.36
N ASP A 224 13.46 -13.64 21.47
CA ASP A 224 12.53 -13.73 22.59
C ASP A 224 13.18 -14.39 23.83
N GLU A 225 12.48 -14.36 24.96
CA GLU A 225 12.94 -14.95 26.22
C GLU A 225 13.16 -16.48 26.14
N ARG A 226 12.60 -17.13 25.13
CA ARG A 226 12.71 -18.57 24.87
C ARG A 226 13.84 -18.90 23.89
N GLY A 227 14.60 -17.91 23.44
CA GLY A 227 15.69 -18.05 22.48
C GLY A 227 15.22 -18.19 21.02
N THR A 228 13.92 -18.04 20.75
CA THR A 228 13.40 -18.00 19.38
C THR A 228 13.74 -16.66 18.76
N CYS A 229 14.37 -16.69 17.59
CA CYS A 229 14.65 -15.48 16.83
C CYS A 229 13.49 -15.23 15.86
N SER A 230 12.97 -14.02 15.78
CA SER A 230 12.02 -13.61 14.76
C SER A 230 12.47 -12.33 14.06
N ARG A 231 12.01 -12.10 12.83
CA ARG A 231 12.22 -10.85 12.12
C ARG A 231 10.99 -10.47 11.32
N VAL A 232 10.85 -9.18 11.08
CA VAL A 232 9.83 -8.56 10.24
C VAL A 232 10.36 -8.43 8.82
N LEU A 233 9.52 -8.70 7.84
CA LEU A 233 9.80 -8.59 6.42
C LEU A 233 8.70 -7.77 5.73
N SER A 234 9.09 -6.95 4.77
CA SER A 234 8.19 -6.21 3.88
C SER A 234 8.77 -6.22 2.45
N ASP A 235 7.90 -6.16 1.45
CA ASP A 235 8.29 -6.11 0.04
C ASP A 235 8.63 -4.69 -0.42
#